data_AF-W5IGD6-F1
#
_entry.id   AF-W5IGD6-F1
#
_cell.length_a   1.000
_cell.length_b   1.000
_cell.length_c   1.000
_cell.angle_alpha   90.00
_cell.angle_beta   90.00
_cell.angle_gamma   90.00
#
_symmetry.space_group_name_H-M   'P 1'
#
loop_
_entity.id
_entity.type
_entity.pdbx_description
1 polymer ?
#
loop_
_entity_poly.entity_id
_entity_poly.type
_entity_poly.pdbx_seq_one_letter_code
_entity_poly.pdbx_strand_id
1 'polypeptide(L)'
;SGVKAYRVAKLLHRSGETIYRVYRYLNCGNTITQYYEQYKVNKSHNGRQPATLPSNQVKYIRQKVGLGWTPDTIIGRGEVNIDCSMRTLYRMFKRGQFDVSTLPMKGKHHPNGYVEHRGKAGQLGRSIHNRKTDYPKFRQEFGHLEGDTIQGRNHQGAVTTLVERLSKVEIVLNSHYKS
;
A
#
# COMPACT_ATOMS: atom_id res chain seq x y z
N SER A 1 -33.40 28.24 -39.12
CA SER A 1 -33.11 26.82 -39.46
C SER A 1 -31.81 26.39 -38.81
N GLY A 2 -31.86 25.51 -37.80
CA GLY A 2 -30.66 25.01 -37.11
C GLY A 2 -29.88 23.99 -37.93
N VAL A 3 -28.61 23.75 -37.58
CA VAL A 3 -27.77 22.72 -38.21
C VAL A 3 -28.39 21.34 -37.98
N LYS A 4 -28.57 20.55 -39.05
CA LYS A 4 -29.16 19.20 -38.99
C LYS A 4 -28.35 18.30 -38.03
N ALA A 5 -29.04 17.53 -37.19
CA ALA A 5 -28.45 16.71 -36.13
C ALA A 5 -27.35 15.76 -36.62
N TYR A 6 -27.50 15.14 -37.80
CA TYR A 6 -26.48 14.24 -38.36
C TYR A 6 -25.16 14.95 -38.69
N ARG A 7 -25.20 16.22 -39.10
CA ARG A 7 -24.00 17.03 -39.37
C ARG A 7 -23.28 17.36 -38.05
N VAL A 8 -24.05 17.74 -37.03
CA VAL A 8 -23.52 18.01 -35.68
C VAL A 8 -22.93 16.75 -35.05
N ALA A 9 -23.55 15.59 -35.23
CA ALA A 9 -23.02 14.32 -34.76
C ALA A 9 -21.64 14.01 -35.37
N LYS A 10 -21.48 14.25 -36.69
CA LYS A 10 -20.20 14.10 -37.40
C LYS A 10 -19.14 15.08 -36.91
N LEU A 11 -19.51 16.36 -36.71
CA LEU A 11 -18.61 17.41 -36.22
C LEU A 11 -18.15 17.18 -34.77
N LEU A 12 -19.03 16.67 -33.91
CA LEU A 12 -18.73 16.43 -32.49
C LEU A 12 -18.20 15.02 -32.20
N HIS A 13 -18.04 14.19 -33.22
CA HIS A 13 -17.65 12.78 -33.09
C HIS A 13 -18.50 12.01 -32.04
N ARG A 14 -19.83 12.22 -32.09
CA ARG A 14 -20.80 11.55 -31.21
C ARG A 14 -21.82 10.77 -32.04
N SER A 15 -22.53 9.84 -31.39
CA SER A 15 -23.62 9.12 -32.04
C SER A 15 -24.77 10.07 -32.38
N GLY A 16 -25.44 9.82 -33.52
CA GLY A 16 -26.60 10.59 -33.94
C GLY A 16 -27.66 10.66 -32.84
N GLU A 17 -27.95 9.54 -32.18
CA GLU A 17 -28.95 9.47 -31.10
C GLU A 17 -28.63 10.39 -29.92
N THR A 18 -27.34 10.57 -29.59
CA THR A 18 -26.92 11.49 -28.52
C THR A 18 -27.27 12.93 -28.88
N ILE A 19 -27.04 13.34 -30.13
CA ILE A 19 -27.40 14.67 -30.62
C ILE A 19 -28.92 14.83 -30.71
N TYR A 20 -29.64 13.82 -31.21
CA TYR A 20 -31.11 13.84 -31.27
C TYR A 20 -31.75 13.91 -29.87
N ARG A 21 -31.18 13.27 -28.84
CA ARG A 21 -31.62 13.43 -27.45
C ARG A 21 -31.48 14.86 -26.96
N VAL A 22 -30.35 15.52 -27.23
CA VAL A 22 -30.14 16.92 -26.85
C VAL A 22 -31.14 17.83 -27.59
N TYR A 23 -31.29 17.65 -28.90
CA TYR A 23 -32.19 18.47 -29.70
C TYR A 23 -33.66 18.32 -29.28
N ARG A 24 -34.13 17.09 -29.04
CA ARG A 24 -35.49 16.86 -28.50
C ARG A 24 -35.69 17.56 -27.17
N TYR A 25 -34.71 17.48 -26.27
CA TYR A 25 -34.77 18.12 -24.96
C TYR A 25 -34.88 19.65 -25.07
N LEU A 26 -34.09 20.27 -25.95
CA LEU A 26 -34.12 21.71 -26.22
C LEU A 26 -35.42 22.13 -26.94
N ASN A 27 -35.92 21.32 -27.88
CA ASN A 27 -37.17 21.58 -28.59
C ASN A 27 -38.40 21.58 -27.67
N CYS A 28 -38.32 20.95 -26.50
CA CYS A 28 -39.35 21.02 -25.46
C CYS A 28 -39.30 22.34 -24.65
N GLY A 29 -38.48 23.31 -25.04
CA GLY A 29 -38.34 24.61 -24.35
C GLY A 29 -37.35 24.61 -23.18
N ASN A 30 -36.63 23.51 -22.95
CA ASN A 30 -35.63 23.44 -21.90
C ASN A 30 -34.30 24.07 -22.34
N THR A 31 -33.51 24.49 -21.36
CA THR A 31 -32.18 25.09 -21.56
C THR A 31 -31.07 24.05 -21.55
N ILE A 32 -29.92 24.42 -22.10
CA ILE A 32 -28.71 23.57 -22.08
C ILE A 32 -28.19 23.33 -20.64
N THR A 33 -28.37 24.31 -19.75
CA THR A 33 -27.99 24.20 -18.33
C THR A 33 -28.79 23.12 -17.63
N GLN A 34 -30.11 23.11 -17.83
CA GLN A 34 -30.99 22.06 -17.30
C GLN A 34 -30.61 20.67 -17.83
N TYR A 35 -30.25 20.55 -19.11
CA TYR A 35 -29.77 19.30 -19.68
C TYR A 35 -28.49 18.81 -18.99
N TYR A 36 -27.55 19.72 -18.73
CA TYR A 36 -26.29 19.40 -18.07
C TYR A 36 -26.48 19.00 -16.60
N GLU A 37 -27.35 19.70 -15.87
CA GLU A 37 -27.72 19.35 -14.49
C GLU A 37 -28.37 17.97 -14.43
N GLN A 38 -29.34 17.68 -15.31
CA GLN A 38 -29.95 16.36 -15.41
C GLN A 38 -28.92 15.28 -15.76
N TYR A 39 -27.96 15.58 -16.65
CA TYR A 39 -26.87 14.67 -16.96
C TYR A 39 -26.00 14.36 -15.72
N LYS A 40 -25.67 15.37 -14.89
CA LYS A 40 -24.92 15.15 -13.65
C LYS A 40 -25.67 14.26 -12.66
N VAL A 41 -26.97 14.48 -12.49
CA VAL A 41 -27.83 13.64 -11.64
C VAL A 41 -27.90 12.21 -12.19
N ASN A 42 -28.11 12.04 -13.48
CA ASN A 42 -28.12 10.71 -14.09
C ASN A 42 -26.74 10.03 -13.98
N LYS A 43 -25.64 10.80 -14.01
CA LYS A 43 -24.29 10.27 -13.80
C LYS A 43 -24.02 9.88 -12.36
N SER A 44 -24.62 10.52 -11.35
CA SER A 44 -24.46 10.10 -9.95
C SER A 44 -25.15 8.76 -9.66
N HIS A 45 -26.23 8.44 -10.39
CA HIS A 45 -26.87 7.13 -10.35
C HIS A 45 -26.05 6.03 -11.06
N ASN A 46 -25.10 6.44 -11.91
CA ASN A 46 -24.25 5.52 -12.66
C ASN A 46 -22.98 5.20 -11.88
N GLY A 47 -22.83 3.94 -11.46
CA GLY A 47 -21.61 3.43 -10.85
C GLY A 47 -21.89 2.46 -9.73
N ARG A 48 -20.84 1.76 -9.29
CA ARG A 48 -20.93 0.87 -8.14
C ARG A 48 -21.01 1.70 -6.88
N GLN A 49 -22.10 1.55 -6.12
CA GLN A 49 -22.26 2.19 -4.83
C GLN A 49 -21.17 1.71 -3.85
N PRO A 50 -20.70 2.58 -2.94
CA PRO A 50 -19.77 2.17 -1.89
C PRO A 50 -20.35 0.99 -1.10
N ALA A 51 -19.54 -0.03 -0.87
CA ALA A 51 -19.92 -1.10 0.04
C ALA A 51 -20.10 -0.51 1.44
N THR A 52 -21.19 -0.91 2.10
CA THR A 52 -21.47 -0.57 3.50
C THR A 52 -21.43 -1.88 4.28
N LEU A 53 -20.74 -1.87 5.42
CA LEU A 53 -20.67 -3.04 6.29
C LEU A 53 -21.82 -3.01 7.29
N PRO A 54 -22.35 -4.18 7.69
CA PRO A 54 -23.35 -4.27 8.74
C PRO A 54 -22.77 -3.82 10.10
N SER A 55 -23.65 -3.36 10.99
CA SER A 55 -23.27 -2.71 12.25
C SER A 55 -22.38 -3.59 13.16
N ASN A 56 -22.63 -4.90 13.17
CA ASN A 56 -21.82 -5.87 13.90
C ASN A 56 -20.36 -5.91 13.40
N GLN A 57 -20.14 -5.91 12.08
CA GLN A 57 -18.80 -5.90 11.50
C GLN A 57 -18.09 -4.56 11.75
N VAL A 58 -18.81 -3.44 11.65
CA VAL A 58 -18.27 -2.12 11.98
C VAL A 58 -17.81 -2.06 13.44
N LYS A 59 -18.62 -2.58 14.38
CA LYS A 59 -18.28 -2.64 15.80
C LYS A 59 -17.03 -3.49 16.04
N TYR A 60 -16.97 -4.67 15.41
CA TYR A 60 -15.81 -5.56 15.49
C TYR A 60 -14.53 -4.89 14.95
N ILE A 61 -14.59 -4.27 13.78
CA ILE A 61 -13.46 -3.56 13.18
C ILE A 61 -12.96 -2.45 14.11
N ARG A 62 -13.85 -1.60 14.64
CA ARG A 62 -13.47 -0.53 15.58
C ARG A 62 -12.80 -1.08 16.83
N GLN A 63 -13.33 -2.17 17.39
CA GLN A 63 -12.74 -2.82 18.56
C GLN A 63 -11.32 -3.32 18.25
N LYS A 64 -11.12 -4.04 17.14
CA LYS A 64 -9.82 -4.63 16.79
C LYS A 64 -8.79 -3.57 16.42
N VAL A 65 -9.19 -2.52 15.73
CA VAL A 65 -8.30 -1.41 15.40
C VAL A 65 -7.86 -0.68 16.68
N GLY A 66 -8.75 -0.53 17.67
CA GLY A 66 -8.40 -0.02 19.00
C GLY A 66 -7.38 -0.89 19.76
N LEU A 67 -7.27 -2.18 19.42
CA LEU A 67 -6.23 -3.09 19.90
C LEU A 67 -4.94 -3.05 19.06
N GLY A 68 -4.83 -2.11 18.12
CA GLY A 68 -3.68 -1.97 17.24
C GLY A 68 -3.65 -2.97 16.07
N TRP A 69 -4.78 -3.52 15.66
CA TRP A 69 -4.81 -4.46 14.53
C TRP A 69 -4.87 -3.73 13.19
N THR A 70 -4.16 -4.27 12.21
CA THR A 70 -4.23 -3.80 10.81
C THR A 70 -5.41 -4.47 10.08
N PRO A 71 -5.95 -3.85 9.00
CA PRO A 71 -6.94 -4.48 8.14
C PRO A 71 -6.54 -5.88 7.63
N ASP A 72 -5.25 -6.11 7.36
CA ASP A 72 -4.72 -7.42 6.98
C ASP A 72 -4.89 -8.44 8.12
N THR A 73 -4.59 -8.03 9.36
CA THR A 73 -4.75 -8.88 10.54
C THR A 73 -6.21 -9.20 10.80
N ILE A 74 -7.10 -8.20 10.69
CA ILE A 74 -8.54 -8.35 10.96
C ILE A 74 -9.16 -9.38 10.01
N ILE A 75 -8.86 -9.30 8.71
CA ILE A 75 -9.43 -10.21 7.72
C ILE A 75 -8.64 -11.52 7.66
N GLY A 76 -7.32 -11.48 7.73
CA GLY A 76 -6.44 -12.64 7.58
C GLY A 76 -6.57 -13.66 8.73
N ARG A 77 -6.97 -13.23 9.93
CA ARG A 77 -7.25 -14.17 11.03
C ARG A 77 -8.58 -14.89 10.89
N GLY A 78 -9.52 -14.34 10.12
CA GLY A 78 -10.81 -14.99 9.85
C GLY A 78 -11.70 -15.23 11.07
N GLU A 79 -11.52 -14.50 12.17
CA GLU A 79 -12.35 -14.68 13.39
C GLU A 79 -13.82 -14.29 13.15
N VAL A 80 -14.04 -13.31 12.28
CA VAL A 80 -15.37 -12.85 11.85
C VAL A 80 -15.35 -12.75 10.33
N ASN A 81 -16.39 -13.28 9.69
CA ASN A 81 -16.57 -13.06 8.25
C ASN A 81 -16.94 -11.58 8.01
N ILE A 82 -16.04 -10.86 7.33
CA ILE A 82 -16.23 -9.47 6.95
C ILE A 82 -16.65 -9.43 5.48
N ASP A 83 -17.74 -8.74 5.17
CA ASP A 83 -18.31 -8.68 3.81
C ASP A 83 -17.54 -7.72 2.89
N CYS A 84 -16.22 -7.65 3.04
CA CYS A 84 -15.35 -6.95 2.13
C CYS A 84 -13.94 -7.51 2.13
N SER A 85 -13.23 -7.30 1.02
CA SER A 85 -11.80 -7.64 0.95
C SER A 85 -10.96 -6.67 1.77
N MET A 86 -9.76 -7.12 2.16
CA MET A 86 -8.74 -6.31 2.83
C MET A 86 -8.48 -4.97 2.12
N ARG A 87 -8.35 -4.98 0.79
CA ARG A 87 -8.17 -3.76 -0.01
C ARG A 87 -9.37 -2.82 0.09
N THR A 88 -10.58 -3.36 0.19
CA THR A 88 -11.81 -2.56 0.36
C THR A 88 -11.85 -1.96 1.75
N LEU A 89 -11.46 -2.72 2.79
CA LEU A 89 -11.36 -2.21 4.14
C LEU A 89 -10.38 -1.02 4.22
N TYR A 90 -9.19 -1.13 3.64
CA TYR A 90 -8.26 0.01 3.51
C TYR A 90 -8.85 1.22 2.79
N ARG A 91 -9.64 1.00 1.73
CA ARG A 91 -10.33 2.09 1.03
C ARG A 91 -11.40 2.75 1.88
N MET A 92 -12.06 2.01 2.77
CA MET A 92 -13.04 2.55 3.71
C MET A 92 -12.38 3.51 4.71
N PHE A 93 -11.20 3.17 5.23
CA PHE A 93 -10.36 4.10 6.02
C PHE A 93 -10.01 5.35 5.19
N LYS A 94 -9.46 5.18 3.98
CA LYS A 94 -9.08 6.31 3.11
C LYS A 94 -10.27 7.25 2.77
N ARG A 95 -11.49 6.72 2.72
CA ARG A 95 -12.71 7.48 2.45
C ARG A 95 -13.31 8.16 3.70
N GLY A 96 -12.77 7.89 4.89
CA GLY A 96 -13.26 8.45 6.15
C GLY A 96 -14.44 7.69 6.77
N GLN A 97 -14.76 6.47 6.30
CA GLN A 97 -15.76 5.62 6.98
C GLN A 97 -15.23 5.06 8.30
N PHE A 98 -13.92 4.88 8.38
CA PHE A 98 -13.17 4.60 9.60
C PHE A 98 -12.04 5.64 9.71
N ASP A 99 -11.63 5.95 10.93
CA ASP A 99 -10.56 6.93 11.15
C ASP A 99 -9.19 6.33 10.81
N VAL A 100 -8.50 6.93 9.84
CA VAL A 100 -7.17 6.52 9.40
C VAL A 100 -6.15 6.62 10.53
N SER A 101 -6.32 7.57 11.47
CA SER A 101 -5.38 7.78 12.58
C SER A 101 -5.31 6.60 13.54
N THR A 102 -6.38 5.78 13.58
CA THR A 102 -6.46 4.60 14.43
C THR A 102 -5.70 3.40 13.87
N LEU A 103 -5.29 3.44 12.59
CA LEU A 103 -4.45 2.40 12.02
C LEU A 103 -3.04 2.47 12.62
N PRO A 104 -2.42 1.33 12.95
CA PRO A 104 -1.02 1.31 13.37
C PRO A 104 -0.18 1.92 12.25
N MET A 105 0.42 3.08 12.50
CA MET A 105 1.34 3.66 11.53
C MET A 105 2.51 2.71 11.33
N LYS A 106 2.95 2.59 10.07
CA LYS A 106 4.11 1.77 9.69
C LYS A 106 5.41 2.38 10.22
N GLY A 107 5.70 2.20 11.51
CA GLY A 107 6.98 2.50 12.17
C GLY A 107 7.59 3.89 11.86
N LYS A 108 8.85 4.07 12.23
CA LYS A 108 9.65 5.22 11.77
C LYS A 108 10.14 4.93 10.35
N HIS A 109 9.30 5.18 9.35
CA HIS A 109 9.73 5.09 7.96
C HIS A 109 10.40 6.40 7.54
N HIS A 110 11.54 6.30 6.85
CA HIS A 110 12.14 7.47 6.23
C HIS A 110 11.24 8.02 5.13
N PRO A 111 11.21 9.33 4.86
CA PRO A 111 10.42 9.88 3.75
C PRO A 111 10.76 9.20 2.42
N ASN A 112 9.80 9.14 1.49
CA ASN A 112 10.07 8.64 0.13
C ASN A 112 11.18 9.49 -0.51
N GLY A 113 12.24 8.85 -1.00
CA GLY A 113 13.42 9.54 -1.54
C GLY A 113 14.48 9.89 -0.51
N TYR A 114 14.32 9.46 0.75
CA TYR A 114 15.36 9.60 1.75
C TYR A 114 16.64 8.86 1.34
N VAL A 115 17.77 9.57 1.44
CA VAL A 115 19.11 9.05 1.22
C VAL A 115 19.83 9.02 2.57
N GLU A 116 20.29 7.83 2.99
CA GLU A 116 21.05 7.67 4.23
C GLU A 116 22.47 8.25 4.06
N HIS A 117 22.77 9.32 4.80
CA HIS A 117 24.06 10.03 4.74
C HIS A 117 25.04 9.66 5.86
N ARG A 118 24.62 8.83 6.84
CA ARG A 118 25.52 8.34 7.89
C ARG A 118 26.67 7.58 7.23
N GLY A 119 27.90 7.79 7.69
CA GLY A 119 29.10 7.19 7.13
C GLY A 119 28.91 5.68 6.97
N LYS A 120 28.67 5.23 5.74
CA LYS A 120 28.74 3.81 5.41
C LYS A 120 30.19 3.45 5.61
N ALA A 121 30.47 2.45 6.44
CA ALA A 121 31.81 1.90 6.54
C ALA A 121 32.15 1.30 5.16
N GLY A 122 32.74 2.10 4.27
CA GLY A 122 33.14 1.76 2.91
C GLY A 122 32.12 1.00 2.04
N GLN A 123 32.51 0.65 0.82
CA GLN A 123 31.96 -0.55 0.16
C GLN A 123 32.58 -1.78 0.83
N LEU A 124 32.26 -2.08 2.09
CA LEU A 124 32.86 -3.21 2.80
C LEU A 124 32.31 -4.59 2.38
N GLY A 125 31.60 -4.69 1.25
CA GLY A 125 31.09 -5.98 0.81
C GLY A 125 30.46 -6.02 -0.58
N ARG A 126 30.31 -7.24 -1.07
CA ARG A 126 29.56 -7.56 -2.29
C ARG A 126 28.06 -7.43 -2.03
N SER A 127 27.31 -6.99 -3.04
CA SER A 127 25.85 -6.89 -2.95
C SER A 127 25.21 -8.25 -2.62
N ILE A 128 24.22 -8.26 -1.72
CA ILE A 128 23.45 -9.47 -1.38
C ILE A 128 22.80 -10.11 -2.62
N HIS A 129 22.53 -9.31 -3.66
CA HIS A 129 21.94 -9.78 -4.91
C HIS A 129 22.91 -10.65 -5.72
N ASN A 130 24.21 -10.40 -5.63
CA ASN A 130 25.24 -11.17 -6.33
C ASN A 130 25.56 -12.50 -5.64
N ARG A 131 25.09 -12.71 -4.41
CA ARG A 131 25.39 -13.91 -3.60
C ARG A 131 25.06 -15.22 -4.32
N LYS A 132 23.97 -15.27 -5.08
CA LYS A 132 23.57 -16.48 -5.82
C LYS A 132 24.55 -16.83 -6.95
N THR A 133 25.13 -15.80 -7.57
CA THR A 133 26.11 -15.95 -8.64
C THR A 133 27.47 -16.32 -8.09
N ASP A 134 27.91 -15.62 -7.04
CA ASP A 134 29.22 -15.83 -6.41
C ASP A 134 29.31 -17.17 -5.67
N TYR A 135 28.20 -17.61 -5.06
CA TYR A 135 28.12 -18.81 -4.21
C TYR A 135 26.93 -19.68 -4.63
N PRO A 136 27.02 -20.40 -5.76
CA PRO A 136 25.92 -21.24 -6.25
C PRO A 136 25.57 -22.38 -5.27
N LYS A 137 26.55 -22.84 -4.49
CA LYS A 137 26.39 -23.88 -3.46
C LYS A 137 26.22 -23.30 -2.05
N PHE A 138 25.80 -22.04 -1.90
CA PHE A 138 25.62 -21.36 -0.60
C PHE A 138 24.82 -22.16 0.45
N ARG A 139 23.95 -23.08 0.04
CA ARG A 139 23.16 -23.93 0.96
C ARG A 139 23.84 -25.26 1.33
N GLN A 140 24.97 -25.59 0.73
CA GLN A 140 25.62 -26.90 0.83
C GLN A 140 27.13 -26.81 1.11
N GLU A 141 27.74 -25.62 1.01
CA GLU A 141 29.16 -25.40 1.29
C GLU A 141 29.41 -24.68 2.62
N PHE A 142 30.51 -25.05 3.29
CA PHE A 142 30.99 -24.44 4.53
C PHE A 142 31.68 -23.09 4.26
N GLY A 143 31.71 -22.21 5.25
CA GLY A 143 32.49 -20.96 5.21
C GLY A 143 31.65 -19.67 5.13
N HIS A 144 30.33 -19.79 5.28
CA HIS A 144 29.42 -18.65 5.35
C HIS A 144 29.07 -18.37 6.81
N LEU A 145 29.74 -17.39 7.42
CA LEU A 145 29.53 -17.01 8.81
C LEU A 145 28.55 -15.83 8.92
N GLU A 146 27.59 -15.95 9.82
CA GLU A 146 26.73 -14.84 10.26
C GLU A 146 27.34 -14.25 11.54
N GLY A 147 27.55 -12.94 11.55
CA GLY A 147 28.25 -12.25 12.63
C GLY A 147 27.37 -11.22 13.33
N ASP A 148 27.21 -11.37 14.64
CA ASP A 148 26.56 -10.38 15.50
C ASP A 148 27.58 -9.80 16.48
N THR A 149 27.57 -8.48 16.66
CA THR A 149 28.48 -7.81 17.61
C THR A 149 27.68 -7.08 18.68
N ILE A 150 27.92 -7.44 19.93
CA ILE A 150 27.42 -6.72 21.11
C ILE A 150 28.53 -5.80 21.60
N GLN A 151 28.27 -4.50 21.57
CA GLN A 151 29.19 -3.50 22.11
C GLN A 151 28.87 -3.19 23.56
N GLY A 152 29.88 -3.20 24.41
CA GLY A 152 29.77 -2.86 25.83
C GLY A 152 29.39 -1.39 26.05
N ARG A 153 28.88 -1.10 27.26
CA ARG A 153 28.55 0.27 27.67
C ARG A 153 29.78 1.18 27.52
N ASN A 154 29.57 2.42 27.09
CA ASN A 154 30.63 3.41 26.84
C ASN A 154 31.70 2.93 25.84
N HIS A 155 31.37 1.96 24.98
CA HIS A 155 32.30 1.35 24.01
C HIS A 155 33.49 0.62 24.68
N GLN A 156 33.39 0.25 25.96
CA GLN A 156 34.43 -0.46 26.72
C GLN A 156 34.38 -1.98 26.47
N GLY A 157 34.69 -2.36 25.24
CA GLY A 157 34.79 -3.73 24.77
C GLY A 157 33.65 -4.13 23.84
N ALA A 158 33.83 -5.23 23.13
CA ALA A 158 32.80 -5.83 22.30
C ALA A 158 32.98 -7.35 22.21
N VAL A 159 31.87 -8.06 22.21
CA VAL A 159 31.81 -9.50 21.92
C VAL A 159 31.21 -9.67 20.54
N THR A 160 31.90 -10.37 19.66
CA THR A 160 31.38 -10.74 18.33
C THR A 160 31.20 -12.24 18.27
N THR A 161 30.00 -12.70 17.98
CA THR A 161 29.71 -14.09 17.67
C THR A 161 29.76 -14.27 16.16
N LEU A 162 30.42 -15.32 15.69
CA LEU A 162 30.44 -15.73 14.29
C LEU A 162 29.94 -17.16 14.21
N VAL A 163 28.78 -17.38 13.59
CA VAL A 163 28.15 -18.69 13.48
C VAL A 163 28.19 -19.16 12.04
N GLU A 164 28.80 -20.31 11.78
CA GLU A 164 28.80 -20.91 10.45
C GLU A 164 27.44 -21.54 10.14
N ARG A 165 26.89 -21.23 8.96
CA ARG A 165 25.49 -21.53 8.64
C ARG A 165 25.14 -23.02 8.58
N LEU A 166 26.04 -23.91 8.14
CA LEU A 166 25.75 -25.34 7.93
C LEU A 166 26.08 -26.20 9.15
N SER A 167 27.33 -26.19 9.57
CA SER A 167 27.88 -26.92 10.71
C SER A 167 27.42 -26.38 12.05
N LYS A 168 26.93 -25.12 12.10
CA LYS A 168 26.56 -24.40 13.33
C LYS A 168 27.71 -24.22 14.31
N VAL A 169 28.96 -24.36 13.85
CA VAL A 169 30.13 -24.01 14.64
C VAL A 169 30.06 -22.52 14.98
N GLU A 170 30.17 -22.23 16.27
CA GLU A 170 30.16 -20.88 16.82
C GLU A 170 31.56 -20.49 17.28
N ILE A 171 32.00 -19.31 16.85
CA ILE A 171 33.26 -18.69 17.25
C ILE A 171 32.93 -17.41 17.99
N VAL A 172 33.37 -17.31 19.24
CA VAL A 172 33.16 -16.12 20.07
C VAL A 172 34.47 -15.34 20.17
N LEU A 173 34.47 -14.12 19.62
CA LEU A 173 35.59 -13.19 19.68
C LEU A 173 35.31 -12.15 20.75
N ASN A 174 36.18 -12.08 21.75
CA ASN A 174 36.08 -11.07 22.79
C ASN A 174 37.16 -10.01 22.59
N SER A 175 36.75 -8.78 22.30
CA SER A 175 37.62 -7.63 22.17
C SER A 175 37.48 -6.76 23.41
N HIS A 176 38.50 -6.81 24.27
CA HIS A 176 38.64 -5.88 25.38
C HIS A 176 39.59 -4.77 24.96
N TYR A 177 39.12 -3.52 25.02
CA TYR A 177 40.03 -2.38 24.96
C TYR A 177 40.68 -2.25 26.33
N LYS A 178 42.00 -2.51 26.42
CA LYS A 178 42.76 -2.13 27.61
C LYS A 178 42.69 -0.61 27.75
N SER A 179 42.23 -0.16 28.91
CA SER A 179 42.40 1.22 29.38
C SER A 179 43.87 1.60 29.47
#